data_AF-A0A7C9IL07-F1
#
_entry.id   AF-A0A7C9IL07-F1
#
_cell.length_a   1.000
_cell.length_b   1.000
_cell.length_c   1.000
_cell.angle_alpha   90.00
_cell.angle_beta   90.00
_cell.angle_gamma   90.00
#
_symmetry.space_group_name_H-M   'P 1'
#
loop_
_entity.id
_entity.type
_entity.pdbx_description
1 polymer ?
#
loop_
_entity_poly.entity_id
_entity_poly.type
_entity_poly.pdbx_seq_one_letter_code
_entity_poly.pdbx_strand_id
1 'polypeptide(L)' 'MNESIGPFYNCKEAADFCGYSHSYFEKIVNRFKIRRYGPSKNRFARADLEAFMANPELYATGASRKTRKPITLEV' A
#
# COMPACT_ATOMS: atom_id res chain seq x y z
N MET A 1 -4.46 -20.83 -10.10
CA MET A 1 -3.85 -20.36 -8.84
C MET A 1 -2.68 -19.50 -9.25
N ASN A 2 -2.77 -18.17 -9.13
CA ASN A 2 -1.67 -17.28 -9.55
C ASN A 2 -0.55 -17.40 -8.54
N GLU A 3 0.46 -18.19 -8.90
CA GLU A 3 1.70 -18.34 -8.17
C GLU A 3 2.37 -16.97 -8.11
N SER A 4 2.49 -16.40 -6.92
CA SER A 4 3.25 -15.17 -6.72
C SER A 4 4.73 -15.53 -6.85
N ILE A 5 5.26 -15.41 -8.07
CA ILE A 5 6.65 -15.74 -8.38
C ILE A 5 7.54 -14.76 -7.62
N GLY A 6 8.39 -15.29 -6.73
CA GLY A 6 9.37 -14.50 -5.98
C GLY A 6 10.31 -13.71 -6.91
N PRO A 7 11.09 -12.76 -6.38
CA PRO A 7 11.54 -12.69 -4.98
C PRO A 7 10.55 -12.01 -4.02
N PHE A 8 10.66 -12.40 -2.75
CA PHE A 8 9.92 -11.82 -1.64
C PHE A 8 10.79 -10.84 -0.86
N TYR A 9 10.38 -9.58 -0.83
CA TYR A 9 11.08 -8.50 -0.14
C TYR A 9 10.55 -8.30 1.27
N ASN A 10 11.42 -7.92 2.20
CA ASN A 10 10.98 -7.35 3.47
C ASN A 10 10.44 -5.92 3.28
N CYS A 11 9.88 -5.32 4.33
CA CYS A 11 9.27 -3.98 4.25
C CYS A 11 10.28 -2.89 3.82
N LYS A 12 11.54 -2.98 4.27
CA LYS A 12 12.60 -2.03 3.90
C LYS A 12 12.97 -2.17 2.43
N GLU A 13 13.26 -3.39 1.97
CA GLU A 13 13.56 -3.67 0.56
C GLU A 13 12.41 -3.28 -0.38
N ALA A 14 11.17 -3.54 0.05
CA ALA A 14 9.98 -3.15 -0.72
C ALA A 14 9.81 -1.62 -0.78
N ALA A 15 10.10 -0.91 0.32
CA ALA A 15 10.10 0.55 0.35
C ALA A 15 11.17 1.12 -0.59
N ASP A 16 12.39 0.60 -0.53
CA ASP A 16 13.50 0.99 -1.39
C ASP A 16 13.16 0.74 -2.87
N PHE A 17 12.57 -0.42 -3.20
CA PHE A 17 12.09 -0.74 -4.55
C PHE A 17 11.04 0.25 -5.06
N CYS A 18 10.13 0.67 -4.19
CA CYS A 18 9.07 1.63 -4.51
C CYS A 18 9.55 3.10 -4.48
N GLY A 19 10.81 3.36 -4.10
CA GLY A 19 11.33 4.73 -3.96
C GLY A 19 10.76 5.50 -2.77
N TYR A 20 10.31 4.81 -1.72
CA TYR A 20 9.71 5.41 -0.53
C TYR A 20 10.55 5.18 0.72
N SER A 21 10.39 6.06 1.72
CA SER A 21 10.90 5.78 3.05
C SER A 21 10.11 4.64 3.71
N HIS A 22 10.76 3.87 4.57
CA HIS A 22 10.14 2.74 5.27
C HIS A 22 8.82 3.11 5.96
N SER A 23 8.81 4.20 6.74
CA SER A 23 7.62 4.66 7.46
C SER A 23 6.49 5.14 6.53
N TYR A 24 6.84 5.69 5.36
CA TYR A 24 5.82 6.09 4.37
C TYR A 24 5.25 4.87 3.64
N PHE A 25 6.11 3.91 3.31
CA PHE A 25 5.70 2.66 2.68
C PHE A 25 4.73 1.86 3.58
N GLU A 26 4.97 1.78 4.90
CA GLU A 26 4.02 1.16 5.83
C GLU A 26 2.63 1.80 5.79
N LYS A 27 2.56 3.13 5.68
CA LYS A 27 1.28 3.86 5.54
C LYS A 27 0.60 3.51 4.22
N ILE A 28 1.36 3.43 3.14
CA ILE A 28 0.86 3.01 1.82
C ILE A 28 0.31 1.59 1.89
N VAL A 29 1.08 0.62 2.38
CA VAL A 29 0.66 -0.78 2.49
C VAL A 29 -0.64 -0.90 3.28
N ASN A 30 -0.80 -0.15 4.37
CA ASN A 30 -2.03 -0.16 5.17
C ASN A 30 -3.22 0.52 4.47
N ARG A 31 -2.98 1.62 3.74
CA ARG A 31 -4.00 2.39 2.99
C ARG A 31 -4.50 1.63 1.77
N PHE A 32 -3.57 1.05 1.02
CA PHE A 32 -3.82 0.38 -0.27
C PHE A 32 -3.99 -1.13 -0.13
N LYS A 33 -3.94 -1.66 1.10
CA LYS A 33 -4.12 -3.09 1.42
C LYS A 33 -3.26 -4.01 0.55
N ILE A 34 -2.00 -3.61 0.32
CA ILE A 34 -1.03 -4.40 -0.46
C ILE A 34 -0.86 -5.76 0.20
N ARG A 35 -0.86 -6.83 -0.61
CA ARG A 35 -0.78 -8.22 -0.14
C ARG A 35 0.53 -8.46 0.59
N ARG A 36 0.43 -9.23 1.67
CA ARG A 36 1.57 -9.65 2.51
C ARG A 36 1.67 -11.17 2.54
N TYR A 37 2.89 -11.67 2.47
CA TYR A 37 3.24 -13.07 2.37
C TYR A 37 4.11 -13.54 3.54
N GLY A 38 4.30 -14.85 3.61
CA GLY A 38 5.08 -15.52 4.65
C GLY A 38 4.30 -15.76 5.94
N PRO A 39 4.83 -16.61 6.84
CA PRO A 39 4.15 -16.99 8.08
C PRO A 39 3.86 -15.78 8.99
N SER A 40 4.75 -14.79 9.02
CA SER A 40 4.60 -13.56 9.80
C SER A 40 3.88 -12.44 9.04
N LYS A 41 3.39 -12.67 7.81
CA LYS A 41 2.75 -11.67 6.94
C LYS A 41 3.56 -10.37 6.82
N ASN A 42 4.88 -10.49 6.65
CA ASN A 42 5.82 -9.37 6.60
C ASN A 42 6.65 -9.33 5.31
N ARG A 43 6.28 -10.14 4.31
CA ARG A 43 6.95 -10.20 3.01
C ARG A 43 6.07 -9.65 1.90
N PHE A 44 6.67 -9.09 0.86
CA PHE A 44 6.00 -8.54 -0.30
C PHE A 44 6.54 -9.21 -1.57
N ALA A 45 5.67 -9.74 -2.41
CA ALA A 45 6.08 -10.29 -3.69
C ALA A 45 6.43 -9.16 -4.65
N ARG A 46 7.53 -9.29 -5.40
CA ARG A 46 7.92 -8.31 -6.43
C ARG A 46 6.78 -8.01 -7.41
N ALA A 47 6.09 -9.04 -7.88
CA ALA A 47 4.98 -8.91 -8.82
C ALA A 47 3.84 -8.03 -8.29
N ASP A 48 3.51 -8.12 -7.00
CA ASP A 48 2.47 -7.27 -6.41
C ASP A 48 2.95 -5.82 -6.21
N LEU A 49 4.23 -5.62 -5.90
CA LEU A 49 4.81 -4.28 -5.82
C LEU A 49 4.82 -3.61 -7.21
N GLU A 50 5.16 -4.36 -8.25
CA GLU A 50 5.15 -3.88 -9.63
C GLU A 50 3.73 -3.59 -10.11
N ALA A 51 2.76 -4.47 -9.82
CA ALA A 51 1.35 -4.22 -10.11
C ALA A 51 0.82 -2.97 -9.39
N PHE A 52 1.22 -2.77 -8.13
CA PHE A 52 0.90 -1.58 -7.36
C PHE A 52 1.54 -0.32 -7.97
N MET A 53 2.81 -0.38 -8.38
CA MET A 53 3.51 0.74 -9.02
C MET A 53 2.91 1.08 -10.39
N ALA A 54 2.50 0.08 -11.16
CA ALA A 54 1.89 0.25 -12.47
C ALA A 54 0.49 0.88 -12.38
N ASN A 55 -0.31 0.47 -11.39
CA ASN A 55 -1.71 0.90 -11.25
C ASN A 55 -2.10 1.12 -9.77
N PRO A 56 -1.57 2.15 -9.10
CA PRO A 56 -1.83 2.38 -7.67
C PRO A 56 -3.30 2.72 -7.38
N GLU A 57 -4.04 3.25 -8.36
CA GLU A 57 -5.46 3.61 -8.22
C GLU A 57 -6.37 2.41 -8.01
N LEU A 58 -6.02 1.25 -8.57
CA LEU A 58 -6.79 0.01 -8.38
C LEU A 58 -6.76 -0.48 -6.94
N TYR A 59 -5.76 -0.05 -6.18
CA TYR A 59 -5.58 -0.40 -4.78
C TYR A 59 -6.12 0.69 -3.85
N ALA A 60 -6.61 1.82 -4.37
CA ALA A 60 -7.11 2.92 -3.58
C ALA A 60 -8.45 2.56 -2.93
N THR A 61 -8.43 1.72 -1.91
CA THR A 61 -9.58 1.48 -1.04
C THR A 61 -9.85 2.75 -0.25
N GLY A 62 -10.71 3.60 -0.80
CA GLY A 62 -11.39 4.67 -0.10
C GLY A 62 -10.47 5.51 0.76
N ALA A 63 -9.74 6.44 0.12
CA ALA A 63 -9.77 7.78 0.68
C ALA A 63 -11.23 8.23 0.63
N SER A 64 -12.07 7.73 1.56
CA SER A 64 -13.25 8.45 1.96
C SER A 64 -12.69 9.81 2.37
N ARG A 65 -12.82 10.78 1.46
CA ARG A 65 -12.67 12.18 1.79
C ARG A 65 -13.58 12.31 3.00
N LYS A 66 -13.01 12.41 4.21
CA LYS A 66 -13.81 12.71 5.39
C LYS A 66 -14.52 14.00 5.00
N THR A 67 -15.81 13.93 4.71
CA THR A 67 -16.59 15.09 4.30
C THR A 67 -16.46 16.07 5.45
N ARG A 68 -15.63 17.10 5.29
CA ARG A 68 -15.50 18.15 6.29
C ARG A 68 -16.88 18.78 6.31
N LYS A 69 -17.60 18.63 7.42
CA LYS A 69 -18.87 19.33 7.60
C LYS A 69 -18.56 20.83 7.47
N PRO A 70 -19.29 21.58 6.62
CA PRO A 70 -19.12 23.03 6.57
C PRO A 70 -19.41 23.59 7.97
N ILE A 71 -18.56 24.52 8.41
CA ILE A 71 -18.78 25.27 9.65
C ILE A 71 -19.95 26.21 9.38
N THR A 72 -21.09 26.00 10.05
CA THR A 72 -22.16 26.99 10.12
C THR A 72 -21.74 28.08 11.09
N LEU A 73 -21.48 29.28 10.56
CA LEU A 73 -21.41 30.51 11.33
C LEU A 73 -22.84 31.03 11.47
N GLU A 74 -23.42 30.92 12.67
CA GLU A 74 -24.63 31.67 13.01
C GLU A 74 -24.21 33.11 13.32
N VAL A 75 -24.84 34.07 12.64
CA VAL A 75 -24.63 35.53 12.75
C VAL A 75 -25.75 36.13 13.58
#